data_AF-A0A9D8LZX5-F1
#
_entry.id   AF-A0A9D8LZX5-F1
#
_cell.length_a   1.000
_cell.length_b   1.000
_cell.length_c   1.000
_cell.angle_alpha   90.00
_cell.angle_beta   90.00
_cell.angle_gamma   90.00
#
_symmetry.space_group_name_H-M   'P 1'
#
loop_
_entity.id
_entity.type
_entity.pdbx_description
1 polymer ?
#
loop_
_entity_poly.entity_id
_entity_poly.type
_entity_poly.pdbx_seq_one_letter_code
_entity_poly.pdbx_strand_id
1 'polypeptide(L)'
;MGVMLRIGGLDLQDDVSPADWLADLDVLGGRVGSLVPTGFEAYARILHPAYRSRLHRCPVVTWAEVARANGRVLHSEAQFGSLVGWLQPRGHEQSGLWDAAPDEGRLPIERAATLGRLL
;
A
#
# COMPACT_ATOMS: atom_id res chain seq x y z
N MET A 1 20.59 -35.33 -6.08
CA MET A 1 20.53 -34.54 -4.85
C MET A 1 20.76 -33.08 -5.24
N GLY A 2 19.69 -32.30 -5.40
CA GLY A 2 19.78 -30.91 -5.84
C GLY A 2 20.35 -30.03 -4.72
N VAL A 3 21.29 -29.15 -5.06
CA VAL A 3 21.86 -28.19 -4.11
C VAL A 3 20.79 -27.15 -3.81
N MET A 4 20.37 -27.06 -2.55
CA MET A 4 19.50 -25.98 -2.08
C MET A 4 20.30 -24.68 -2.05
N LEU A 5 20.09 -23.83 -3.05
CA LEU A 5 20.76 -22.54 -3.12
C LEU A 5 20.13 -21.60 -2.08
N ARG A 6 20.94 -21.03 -1.19
CA ARG A 6 20.45 -20.05 -0.21
C ARG A 6 21.02 -18.69 -0.46
N ILE A 7 20.18 -17.66 -0.31
CA ILE A 7 20.58 -16.26 -0.32
C ILE A 7 20.32 -15.71 1.09
N GLY A 8 21.37 -15.63 1.90
CA GLY A 8 21.25 -15.29 3.32
C GLY A 8 20.42 -16.32 4.09
N GLY A 9 19.28 -15.88 4.64
CA GLY A 9 18.32 -16.73 5.37
C GLY A 9 17.13 -17.22 4.54
N LEU A 10 17.17 -17.05 3.22
CA LEU A 10 16.12 -17.45 2.29
C LEU A 10 16.56 -18.65 1.45
N ASP A 11 15.63 -19.56 1.20
CA ASP A 11 15.83 -20.71 0.31
C ASP A 11 15.30 -20.37 -1.10
N LEU A 12 16.11 -20.62 -2.14
CA LEU A 12 15.69 -20.44 -3.52
C LEU A 12 14.62 -21.49 -3.87
N GLN A 13 13.49 -21.04 -4.40
CA GLN A 13 12.43 -21.90 -4.93
C GLN A 13 12.49 -21.88 -6.46
N ASP A 14 12.76 -23.05 -7.05
CA ASP A 14 12.73 -23.24 -8.51
C ASP A 14 11.32 -23.63 -9.01
N ASP A 15 10.44 -24.09 -8.11
CA ASP A 15 9.03 -24.30 -8.40
C ASP A 15 8.30 -22.95 -8.37
N VAL A 16 8.00 -22.45 -9.56
CA VAL A 16 7.30 -21.18 -9.77
C VAL A 16 5.79 -21.36 -9.96
N SER A 17 5.25 -22.58 -9.83
CA SER A 17 3.81 -22.83 -9.99
C SER A 17 2.91 -21.98 -9.08
N PRO A 18 3.31 -21.55 -7.85
CA PRO A 18 2.51 -20.61 -7.07
C PRO A 18 2.32 -19.23 -7.73
N ALA A 19 3.13 -18.91 -8.75
CA ALA A 19 3.08 -17.66 -9.51
C ALA A 19 2.41 -17.80 -10.88
N ASP A 20 1.86 -18.97 -11.24
CA ASP A 20 1.23 -19.21 -12.56
C ASP A 20 0.09 -18.22 -12.86
N TRP A 21 -0.59 -17.73 -11.83
CA TRP A 21 -1.63 -16.70 -11.95
C TRP A 21 -1.15 -15.40 -12.59
N LEU A 22 0.16 -15.12 -12.60
CA LEU A 22 0.75 -13.94 -13.24
C LEU A 22 0.63 -14.00 -14.77
N ALA A 23 0.57 -15.20 -15.36
CA ALA A 23 0.50 -15.38 -16.81
C ALA A 23 -0.82 -14.84 -17.41
N ASP A 24 -1.88 -14.79 -16.61
CA ASP A 24 -3.21 -14.33 -17.02
C ASP A 24 -3.43 -12.83 -16.78
N LEU A 25 -2.43 -12.11 -16.27
CA LEU A 25 -2.54 -10.67 -16.01
C LEU A 25 -2.53 -9.84 -17.30
N ASP A 26 -3.57 -9.05 -17.51
CA ASP A 26 -3.57 -7.97 -18.50
C ASP A 26 -2.87 -6.72 -17.92
N VAL A 27 -1.53 -6.73 -17.87
CA VAL A 27 -0.75 -5.63 -17.28
C VAL A 27 -0.93 -4.27 -17.99
N LEU A 28 -1.61 -4.22 -19.13
CA LEU A 28 -1.93 -3.02 -19.89
C LEU A 28 -3.38 -2.54 -19.70
N GLY A 29 -4.22 -3.30 -18.99
CA GLY A 29 -5.66 -3.07 -18.88
C GLY A 29 -6.09 -1.82 -18.08
N GLY A 30 -5.17 -1.06 -17.49
CA GLY A 30 -5.42 0.23 -16.84
C GLY A 30 -6.36 0.19 -15.62
N ARG A 31 -6.73 -1.00 -15.14
CA ARG A 31 -7.62 -1.23 -13.99
C ARG A 31 -6.87 -2.02 -12.93
N VAL A 32 -7.27 -1.91 -11.67
CA VAL A 32 -6.65 -2.68 -10.57
C VAL A 32 -6.71 -4.20 -10.82
N GLY A 33 -7.82 -4.70 -11.37
CA GLY A 33 -7.97 -6.12 -11.73
C GLY A 33 -7.06 -6.59 -12.87
N SER A 34 -6.28 -5.69 -13.47
CA SER A 34 -5.28 -5.98 -14.49
C SER A 34 -3.91 -6.31 -13.85
N LEU A 35 -3.74 -6.01 -12.56
CA LEU A 35 -2.55 -6.29 -11.75
C LEU A 35 -2.81 -7.27 -10.59
N VAL A 36 -4.08 -7.46 -10.22
CA VAL A 36 -4.53 -8.31 -9.11
C VAL A 36 -5.52 -9.33 -9.66
N PRO A 37 -5.43 -10.63 -9.31
CA PRO A 37 -6.36 -11.65 -9.78
C PRO A 37 -7.81 -11.24 -9.52
N THR A 38 -8.71 -11.50 -10.47
CA THR A 38 -10.13 -11.10 -10.44
C THR A 38 -11.07 -12.15 -9.82
N GLY A 39 -10.53 -13.16 -9.13
CA GLY A 39 -11.29 -14.30 -8.61
C GLY A 39 -11.49 -14.38 -7.09
N PHE A 40 -11.08 -13.38 -6.32
CA PHE A 40 -11.29 -13.39 -4.87
C PHE A 40 -12.73 -12.96 -4.53
N GLU A 41 -13.30 -13.58 -3.49
CA GLU A 41 -14.65 -13.24 -3.00
C GLU A 41 -14.75 -11.76 -2.58
N ALA A 42 -13.66 -11.20 -2.04
CA ALA A 42 -13.59 -9.82 -1.59
C ALA A 42 -12.19 -9.21 -1.77
N TYR A 43 -12.16 -7.89 -1.90
CA TYR A 43 -10.94 -7.09 -2.01
C TYR A 43 -10.95 -5.99 -0.95
N ALA A 44 -9.81 -5.82 -0.27
CA ALA A 44 -9.61 -4.73 0.68
C ALA A 44 -8.56 -3.75 0.15
N ARG A 45 -8.85 -2.45 0.28
CA ARG A 45 -7.87 -1.38 0.01
C ARG A 45 -7.27 -0.89 1.32
N ILE A 46 -5.96 -1.01 1.44
CA ILE A 46 -5.23 -0.50 2.60
C ILE A 46 -4.79 0.93 2.32
N LEU A 47 -5.29 1.88 3.10
CA LEU A 47 -4.90 3.29 3.01
C LEU A 47 -3.66 3.53 3.87
N HIS A 48 -2.53 3.79 3.20
CA HIS A 48 -1.27 4.11 3.87
C HIS A 48 -1.38 5.47 4.56
N PRO A 49 -1.01 5.58 5.85
CA PRO A 49 -1.15 6.84 6.56
C PRO A 49 -0.18 7.89 6.04
N ALA A 50 -0.51 9.17 6.24
CA ALA A 50 0.47 10.25 6.24
C ALA A 50 1.23 10.28 7.58
N TYR A 51 2.25 11.12 7.72
CA TYR A 51 3.05 11.17 8.95
C TYR A 51 3.26 12.60 9.43
N ARG A 52 3.33 12.78 10.75
CA ARG A 52 3.64 14.07 11.41
C ARG A 52 5.12 14.47 11.35
N SER A 53 5.95 13.66 10.72
CA SER A 53 7.37 13.93 10.50
C SER A 53 7.91 12.92 9.49
N ARG A 54 9.00 13.29 8.81
CA ARG A 54 9.71 12.44 7.83
C ARG A 54 10.65 11.41 8.49
N LEU A 55 10.72 11.38 9.83
CA LEU A 55 11.59 10.46 10.56
C LEU A 55 10.96 9.07 10.72
N HIS A 56 11.78 8.08 11.03
CA HIS A 56 11.31 6.72 11.31
C HIS A 56 10.51 6.67 12.61
N ARG A 57 9.47 5.81 12.64
CA ARG A 57 8.55 5.64 13.79
C ARG A 57 7.82 6.93 14.20
N CYS A 58 7.50 7.78 13.24
CA CYS A 58 6.71 8.98 13.51
C CYS A 58 5.22 8.68 13.71
N PRO A 59 4.53 9.53 14.49
CA PRO A 59 3.07 9.46 14.61
C PRO A 59 2.41 9.51 13.23
N VAL A 60 1.52 8.56 13.00
CA VAL A 60 0.73 8.47 11.77
C VAL A 60 -0.44 9.44 11.81
N VAL A 61 -0.87 9.86 10.62
CA VAL A 61 -2.07 10.65 10.38
C VAL A 61 -2.94 9.87 9.40
N THR A 62 -4.14 9.52 9.84
CA THR A 62 -5.09 8.75 9.04
C THR A 62 -5.69 9.59 7.93
N TRP A 63 -6.15 8.94 6.86
CA TRP A 63 -6.89 9.65 5.80
C TRP A 63 -8.20 10.24 6.31
N ALA A 64 -8.80 9.66 7.34
CA ALA A 64 -10.00 10.21 7.98
C ALA A 64 -9.73 11.55 8.66
N GLU A 65 -8.60 11.66 9.37
CA GLU A 65 -8.16 12.93 9.95
C GLU A 65 -7.88 13.98 8.87
N VAL A 66 -7.20 13.59 7.78
CA VAL A 66 -6.93 14.48 6.65
C VAL A 66 -8.23 14.93 5.96
N ALA A 67 -9.14 14.01 5.69
CA ALA A 67 -10.43 14.30 5.07
C ALA A 67 -11.23 15.29 5.94
N ARG A 68 -11.33 15.02 7.25
CA ARG A 68 -12.01 15.91 8.21
C ARG A 68 -11.37 17.30 8.25
N ALA A 69 -10.05 17.38 8.31
CA ALA A 69 -9.33 18.65 8.35
C ALA A 69 -9.53 19.49 7.07
N ASN A 70 -9.74 18.84 5.93
CA ASN A 70 -9.90 19.50 4.63
C ASN A 70 -11.38 19.61 4.18
N GLY A 71 -12.35 19.28 5.05
CA GLY A 71 -13.77 19.33 4.72
C GLY A 71 -14.16 18.38 3.57
N ARG A 72 -13.44 17.26 3.43
CA ARG A 72 -13.67 16.25 2.40
C ARG A 72 -14.30 14.99 2.99
N VAL A 73 -15.01 14.25 2.16
CA VAL A 73 -15.60 12.95 2.52
C VAL A 73 -14.60 11.85 2.19
N LEU A 74 -14.28 11.01 3.17
CA LEU A 74 -13.54 9.77 2.93
C LEU A 74 -14.52 8.68 2.46
N HIS A 75 -14.20 8.04 1.34
CA HIS A 75 -14.91 6.87 0.81
C HIS A 75 -13.91 5.85 0.26
N SER A 76 -14.37 4.65 -0.09
CA SER A 76 -13.54 3.51 -0.53
C SER A 76 -12.63 3.83 -1.74
N GLU A 77 -13.11 4.69 -2.63
CA GLU A 77 -12.40 5.09 -3.86
C GLU A 77 -11.62 6.41 -3.72
N ALA A 78 -11.63 7.05 -2.55
CA ALA A 78 -10.97 8.34 -2.37
C ALA A 78 -9.48 8.27 -2.74
N GLN A 79 -8.93 9.34 -3.29
CA GLN A 79 -7.49 9.45 -3.55
C GLN A 79 -6.89 10.47 -2.60
N PHE A 80 -5.69 10.20 -2.04
CA PHE A 80 -5.06 11.11 -1.08
C PHE A 80 -4.93 12.51 -1.67
N GLY A 81 -4.49 12.58 -2.93
CA GLY A 81 -4.37 13.82 -3.67
C GLY A 81 -5.67 14.62 -3.74
N SER A 82 -6.82 13.97 -3.93
CA SER A 82 -8.14 14.62 -3.89
C SER A 82 -8.52 15.13 -2.50
N LEU A 83 -8.09 14.44 -1.44
CA LEU A 83 -8.32 14.88 -0.06
C LEU A 83 -7.50 16.13 0.30
N VAL A 84 -6.33 16.30 -0.31
CA VAL A 84 -5.41 17.41 -0.01
C VAL A 84 -5.38 18.49 -1.10
N GLY A 85 -6.06 18.29 -2.23
CA GLY A 85 -6.08 19.23 -3.36
C GLY A 85 -4.84 19.22 -4.25
N TRP A 86 -4.00 18.17 -4.17
CA TRP A 86 -2.75 18.05 -4.92
C TRP A 86 -2.74 16.77 -5.74
N LEU A 87 -2.56 16.84 -7.06
CA LEU A 87 -2.52 15.64 -7.91
C LEU A 87 -1.35 14.71 -7.54
N GLN A 88 -0.22 15.28 -7.14
CA GLN A 88 1.00 14.58 -6.74
C GLN A 88 1.41 15.05 -5.35
N PRO A 89 0.87 14.44 -4.27
CA PRO A 89 1.07 14.94 -2.90
C PRO A 89 2.45 14.61 -2.32
N ARG A 90 3.26 13.80 -2.99
CA ARG A 90 4.63 13.52 -2.54
C ARG A 90 5.48 14.78 -2.56
N GLY A 91 6.26 14.98 -1.50
CA GLY A 91 7.06 16.19 -1.29
C GLY A 91 6.29 17.38 -0.73
N HIS A 92 4.95 17.31 -0.67
CA HIS A 92 4.14 18.32 0.00
C HIS A 92 3.97 18.02 1.50
N GLU A 93 3.44 19.01 2.21
CA GLU A 93 3.08 18.95 3.62
C GLU A 93 1.88 19.87 3.88
N GLN A 94 1.22 19.66 5.00
CA GLN A 94 0.16 20.51 5.51
C GLN A 94 0.49 20.88 6.95
N SER A 95 0.95 22.11 7.15
CA SER A 95 1.40 22.62 8.44
C SER A 95 0.38 22.34 9.55
N GLY A 96 0.86 21.78 10.66
CA GLY A 96 0.03 21.41 11.82
C GLY A 96 -0.73 20.08 11.68
N LEU A 97 -0.75 19.48 10.50
CA LEU A 97 -1.46 18.22 10.26
C LEU A 97 -0.51 17.07 9.90
N TRP A 98 0.22 17.19 8.80
CA TRP A 98 1.14 16.15 8.32
C TRP A 98 2.33 16.77 7.57
N ASP A 99 3.51 16.19 7.77
CA ASP A 99 4.78 16.65 7.20
C ASP A 99 5.29 15.72 6.09
N ALA A 100 4.72 14.52 6.00
CA ALA A 100 5.02 13.56 4.95
C ALA A 100 3.73 12.92 4.44
N ALA A 101 3.55 12.94 3.12
CA ALA A 101 2.48 12.21 2.45
C ALA A 101 2.63 10.69 2.66
N PRO A 102 1.58 9.89 2.39
CA PRO A 102 1.67 8.44 2.44
C PRO A 102 2.80 7.87 1.59
N ASP A 103 3.55 6.93 2.17
CA ASP A 103 4.53 6.14 1.41
C ASP A 103 3.79 5.15 0.50
N GLU A 104 4.09 5.21 -0.80
CA GLU A 104 3.58 4.22 -1.76
C GLU A 104 4.47 2.99 -1.80
N GLY A 105 3.88 1.81 -2.00
CA GLY A 105 4.61 0.56 -2.16
C GLY A 105 5.23 -0.01 -0.89
N ARG A 106 5.11 0.66 0.26
CA ARG A 106 5.66 0.20 1.54
C ARG A 106 4.64 0.27 2.66
N LEU A 107 4.15 -0.89 3.10
CA LEU A 107 3.28 -0.95 4.26
C LEU A 107 4.12 -0.86 5.54
N PRO A 108 3.77 -0.01 6.53
CA PRO A 108 4.46 0.00 7.82
C PRO A 108 4.47 -1.40 8.44
N ILE A 109 5.62 -1.84 8.94
CA ILE A 109 5.82 -3.23 9.40
C ILE A 109 4.78 -3.67 10.44
N GLU A 110 4.37 -2.76 11.33
CA GLU A 110 3.36 -3.06 12.33
C GLU A 110 1.97 -3.30 11.72
N ARG A 111 1.64 -2.58 10.63
CA ARG A 111 0.41 -2.83 9.86
C ARG A 111 0.51 -4.12 9.07
N ALA A 112 1.66 -4.42 8.46
CA ALA A 112 1.88 -5.68 7.76
C ALA A 112 1.74 -6.88 8.71
N ALA A 113 2.36 -6.82 9.89
CA ALA A 113 2.25 -7.85 10.91
C ALA A 113 0.81 -8.01 11.42
N THR A 114 0.05 -6.92 11.51
CA THR A 114 -1.37 -6.98 11.90
C THR A 114 -2.22 -7.65 10.84
N LEU A 115 -2.05 -7.30 9.55
CA LEU A 115 -2.78 -7.93 8.46
C LEU A 115 -2.45 -9.42 8.33
N GLY A 116 -1.18 -9.80 8.46
CA GLY A 116 -0.77 -11.21 8.43
C GLY A 116 -1.28 -12.05 9.60
N ARG A 117 -1.91 -11.44 10.62
CA ARG A 117 -2.65 -12.15 11.68
C ARG A 117 -4.16 -12.24 11.42
N LEU A 118 -4.68 -11.41 10.50
CA LEU A 118 -6.11 -11.31 10.20
C LEU A 118 -6.51 -12.08 8.93
N LEU A 119 -5.53 -12.34 8.07
CA LEU A 119 -5.65 -13.07 6.80
C LEU A 119 -4.94 -14.42 6.95
#